data_AF-A0A9X3J6U0-F1
#
_entry.id   AF-A0A9X3J6U0-F1
#
_cell.length_a   1.000
_cell.length_b   1.000
_cell.length_c   1.000
_cell.angle_alpha   90.00
_cell.angle_beta   90.00
_cell.angle_gamma   90.00
#
_symmetry.space_group_name_H-M   'P 1'
#
loop_
_entity.id
_entity.type
_entity.pdbx_description
1 polymer ?
#
loop_
_entity_poly.entity_id
_entity_poly.type
_entity_poly.pdbx_seq_one_letter_code
_entity_poly.pdbx_strand_id
1 'polypeptide(L)'
;MKYKSLVITNPADLMFGKAPNPVKTRRGLEIGGGQVYAELNFTLPTMSINSGTLDRVNQHYREIAEGALEKALHLNSKGVVLEFETLLEMTKTPAIGIELVKIMTDVCENYYQKYGLKSEIRLTPNDLREFERPAKQRTSAYLEPMMELFEQGMLAGGDLLSIESTGGKEVSDDALMMCDIKTTMFALSVLGVRDMQFLWGKITALADKYGKIAAGDSACGFANTAMVLAEKKYIPKVFATLVRVISVVRSIVAMEQGAVGPDKDCGYEGPFLKAITGIPISMEGKTAACAHFSPLGNIASACTDLWSNESVQNIKLLSGMAPTAYMEQLEYDARLMNEALRAGDMHCQVLQQLFVNSDIYTDPQALVLSPENVIRISKALIKGDSYVANAKNGALEALDIIDEAIASGKMQLNEMESSYLPILREDLNSIPEDESQFVEMMLPMLDQSKFILSEYGL
;
A
#
# COMPACT_ATOMS: atom_id res chain seq x y z
N MET A 1 -15.74 -9.32 7.25
CA MET A 1 -15.55 -7.86 7.12
C MET A 1 -16.66 -7.11 7.84
N LYS A 2 -16.30 -6.05 8.58
CA LYS A 2 -17.22 -5.14 9.31
C LYS A 2 -17.97 -4.21 8.34
N TYR A 3 -17.36 -3.83 7.23
CA TYR A 3 -17.98 -3.01 6.19
C TYR A 3 -18.98 -3.83 5.37
N LYS A 4 -20.20 -3.31 5.22
CA LYS A 4 -21.32 -3.95 4.49
C LYS A 4 -21.94 -3.07 3.40
N SER A 5 -21.45 -1.85 3.24
CA SER A 5 -21.82 -0.91 2.18
C SER A 5 -20.60 -0.13 1.72
N LEU A 6 -20.62 0.37 0.49
CA LEU A 6 -19.61 1.30 0.00
C LEU A 6 -19.90 2.72 0.49
N VAL A 7 -18.85 3.47 0.80
CA VAL A 7 -18.95 4.92 1.04
C VAL A 7 -19.02 5.65 -0.31
N ILE A 8 -18.21 5.25 -1.29
CA ILE A 8 -18.24 5.79 -2.66
C ILE A 8 -18.94 4.77 -3.55
N THR A 9 -20.04 5.15 -4.19
CA THR A 9 -20.86 4.23 -5.01
C THR A 9 -20.86 4.56 -6.50
N ASN A 10 -20.49 5.80 -6.84
CA ASN A 10 -20.41 6.29 -8.20
C ASN A 10 -18.93 6.35 -8.63
N PRO A 11 -18.53 5.69 -9.73
CA PRO A 11 -17.15 5.71 -10.22
C PRO A 11 -16.56 7.12 -10.37
N ALA A 12 -17.37 8.09 -10.78
CA ALA A 12 -16.92 9.47 -10.95
C ALA A 12 -16.54 10.18 -9.64
N ASP A 13 -17.02 9.68 -8.50
CA ASP A 13 -16.72 10.21 -7.17
C ASP A 13 -15.48 9.55 -6.54
N LEU A 14 -14.99 8.44 -7.11
CA LEU A 14 -13.72 7.81 -6.72
C LEU A 14 -12.58 8.58 -7.38
N MET A 15 -12.27 9.76 -6.84
CA MET A 15 -11.48 10.80 -7.50
C MET A 15 -10.16 11.10 -6.78
N PHE A 16 -9.14 11.51 -7.52
CA PHE A 16 -7.89 11.98 -6.94
C PHE A 16 -8.09 13.24 -6.07
N GLY A 17 -7.35 13.32 -4.97
CA GLY A 17 -7.32 14.43 -4.02
C GLY A 17 -8.59 14.61 -3.19
N LYS A 18 -9.65 13.83 -3.43
CA LYS A 18 -10.92 13.89 -2.71
C LYS A 18 -11.21 12.54 -2.06
N ALA A 19 -11.37 12.53 -0.74
CA ALA A 19 -11.83 11.39 0.03
C ALA A 19 -13.00 11.81 0.95
N PRO A 20 -14.04 10.99 1.11
CA PRO A 20 -15.16 11.27 2.02
C PRO A 20 -14.74 11.51 3.47
N ASN A 21 -13.67 10.85 3.93
CA ASN A 21 -13.15 10.94 5.29
C ASN A 21 -11.71 11.49 5.26
N PRO A 22 -11.51 12.79 4.97
CA PRO A 22 -10.17 13.37 4.87
C PRO A 22 -9.44 13.36 6.22
N VAL A 23 -8.11 13.33 6.16
CA VAL A 23 -7.24 13.27 7.34
C VAL A 23 -6.46 14.57 7.48
N LYS A 24 -6.48 15.15 8.68
CA LYS A 24 -5.75 16.37 9.00
C LYS A 24 -4.54 16.06 9.88
N THR A 25 -3.36 16.46 9.44
CA THR A 25 -2.10 16.22 10.16
C THR A 25 -1.77 17.36 11.13
N ARG A 26 -0.78 17.15 12.01
CA ARG A 26 -0.41 18.14 13.05
C ARG A 26 0.02 19.50 12.49
N ARG A 27 0.74 19.54 11.37
CA ARG A 27 1.18 20.76 10.65
C ARG A 27 0.13 21.22 9.62
N GLY A 28 -1.05 20.62 9.64
CA GLY A 28 -2.22 21.09 8.93
C GLY A 28 -2.29 20.72 7.45
N LEU A 29 -1.63 19.63 7.03
CA LEU A 29 -2.00 18.98 5.76
C LEU A 29 -3.43 18.45 5.90
N GLU A 30 -4.20 18.52 4.83
CA GLU A 30 -5.57 17.99 4.77
C GLU A 30 -5.65 17.03 3.58
N ILE A 31 -5.33 15.77 3.85
CA ILE A 31 -5.16 14.72 2.85
C ILE A 31 -6.54 14.16 2.49
N GLY A 32 -6.86 14.13 1.19
CA GLY A 32 -8.21 13.86 0.70
C GLY A 32 -9.16 15.07 0.78
N GLY A 33 -8.66 16.25 1.20
CA GLY A 33 -9.45 17.47 1.39
C GLY A 33 -9.69 18.32 0.13
N GLY A 34 -9.56 17.74 -1.06
CA GLY A 34 -9.66 18.45 -2.35
C GLY A 34 -8.31 18.86 -2.95
N GLN A 35 -7.22 18.20 -2.52
CA GLN A 35 -5.88 18.42 -3.06
C GLN A 35 -5.05 17.13 -2.98
N VAL A 36 -4.26 16.87 -4.02
CA VAL A 36 -3.21 15.84 -4.01
C VAL A 36 -1.90 16.44 -3.50
N TYR A 37 -1.20 15.72 -2.62
CA TYR A 37 0.15 16.08 -2.18
C TYR A 37 1.16 15.06 -2.67
N ALA A 38 2.41 15.49 -2.78
CA ALA A 38 3.51 14.58 -3.04
C ALA A 38 3.94 13.87 -1.75
N GLU A 39 4.18 12.57 -1.85
CA GLU A 39 4.80 11.74 -0.82
C GLU A 39 6.16 11.25 -1.34
N LEU A 40 7.25 11.77 -0.77
CA LEU A 40 8.58 11.38 -1.17
C LEU A 40 9.07 10.25 -0.26
N ASN A 41 9.42 9.12 -0.87
CA ASN A 41 10.01 7.99 -0.19
C ASN A 41 11.43 7.72 -0.74
N PHE A 42 12.33 7.30 0.14
CA PHE A 42 13.76 7.29 -0.08
C PHE A 42 14.45 6.24 0.78
N THR A 43 15.62 5.83 0.32
CA THR A 43 16.49 4.91 1.07
C THR A 43 17.95 5.34 0.99
N LEU A 44 18.78 4.71 1.81
CA LEU A 44 20.22 4.95 1.80
C LEU A 44 20.85 4.46 0.49
N PRO A 45 21.95 5.09 0.03
CA PRO A 45 22.83 4.42 -0.93
C PRO A 45 23.38 3.13 -0.32
N THR A 46 23.94 2.24 -1.14
CA THR A 46 24.56 1.00 -0.63
C THR A 46 25.63 1.30 0.42
N MET A 47 25.31 1.03 1.69
CA MET A 47 26.20 1.21 2.83
C MET A 47 25.77 0.30 3.98
N SER A 48 26.68 0.02 4.92
CA SER A 48 26.34 -0.69 6.15
C SER A 48 25.80 0.27 7.21
N ILE A 49 24.90 -0.22 8.05
CA ILE A 49 24.39 0.51 9.22
C ILE A 49 24.98 -0.13 10.47
N ASN A 50 25.92 0.56 11.10
CA ASN A 50 26.55 0.16 12.36
C ASN A 50 27.13 1.40 13.05
N SER A 51 27.65 1.23 14.26
CA SER A 51 28.20 2.33 15.07
C SER A 51 29.25 3.18 14.35
N GLY A 52 30.03 2.61 13.41
CA GLY A 52 31.04 3.33 12.65
C GLY A 52 30.50 4.15 11.47
N THR A 53 29.23 3.97 11.08
CA THR A 53 28.60 4.65 9.94
C THR A 53 27.43 5.56 10.32
N LEU A 54 26.98 5.55 11.58
CA LEU A 54 25.79 6.30 12.04
C LEU A 54 25.85 7.79 11.72
N ASP A 55 26.99 8.46 11.90
CA ASP A 55 27.12 9.88 11.56
C ASP A 55 26.83 10.16 10.08
N ARG A 56 27.28 9.26 9.21
CA ARG A 56 27.02 9.35 7.77
C ARG A 56 25.57 9.02 7.43
N VAL A 57 24.97 8.04 8.11
CA VAL A 57 23.54 7.72 7.98
C VAL A 57 22.71 8.96 8.36
N ASN A 58 22.99 9.56 9.52
CA ASN A 58 22.34 10.77 10.00
C ASN A 58 22.47 11.93 9.00
N GLN A 59 23.65 12.11 8.41
CA GLN A 59 23.89 13.13 7.39
C GLN A 59 23.04 12.87 6.13
N HIS A 60 22.93 11.63 5.66
CA HIS A 60 22.08 11.31 4.50
C HIS A 60 20.62 11.68 4.74
N TYR A 61 20.02 11.29 5.87
CA TYR A 61 18.61 11.62 6.16
C TYR A 61 18.36 13.13 6.33
N ARG A 62 19.33 13.86 6.91
CA ARG A 62 19.30 15.33 6.96
C ARG A 62 19.30 15.94 5.55
N GLU A 63 20.24 15.54 4.70
CA GLU A 63 20.36 16.03 3.32
C GLU A 63 19.13 15.74 2.48
N ILE A 64 18.52 14.57 2.65
CA ILE A 64 17.28 14.19 1.96
C ILE A 64 16.16 15.16 2.36
N ALA A 65 15.91 15.31 3.67
CA ALA A 65 14.84 16.17 4.16
C ALA A 65 15.06 17.64 3.77
N GLU A 66 16.29 18.15 3.89
CA GLU A 66 16.62 19.53 3.53
C GLU A 66 16.45 19.77 2.03
N GLY A 67 16.98 18.87 1.18
CA GLY A 67 16.89 19.00 -0.26
C GLY A 67 15.46 18.84 -0.79
N ALA A 68 14.67 17.93 -0.20
CA ALA A 68 13.27 17.76 -0.54
C ALA A 68 12.43 19.01 -0.19
N LEU A 69 12.56 19.52 1.03
CA LEU A 69 11.78 20.69 1.45
C LEU A 69 12.25 21.99 0.79
N GLU A 70 13.56 22.15 0.51
CA GLU A 70 14.07 23.26 -0.29
C GLU A 70 13.45 23.26 -1.69
N LYS A 71 13.42 22.09 -2.33
CA LYS A 71 12.82 21.93 -3.65
C LYS A 71 11.32 22.18 -3.63
N ALA A 72 10.60 21.61 -2.67
CA ALA A 72 9.16 21.83 -2.51
C ALA A 72 8.83 23.31 -2.29
N LEU A 73 9.62 24.02 -1.47
CA LEU A 73 9.48 25.46 -1.26
C LEU A 73 9.69 26.24 -2.55
N HIS A 74 10.77 25.97 -3.29
CA HIS A 74 11.05 26.62 -4.58
C HIS A 74 9.92 26.38 -5.59
N LEU A 75 9.34 25.19 -5.59
CA LEU A 75 8.22 24.85 -6.46
C LEU A 75 6.86 25.40 -5.97
N ASN A 76 6.82 26.12 -4.86
CA ASN A 76 5.59 26.63 -4.23
C ASN A 76 4.58 25.52 -3.85
N SER A 77 5.09 24.35 -3.49
CA SER A 77 4.27 23.23 -3.00
C SER A 77 3.45 23.67 -1.78
N LYS A 78 2.23 23.14 -1.66
CA LYS A 78 1.36 23.42 -0.50
C LYS A 78 1.57 22.45 0.65
N GLY A 79 2.30 21.37 0.42
CA GLY A 79 2.49 20.33 1.41
C GLY A 79 3.24 19.13 0.86
N VAL A 80 4.02 18.47 1.72
CA VAL A 80 4.77 17.25 1.37
C VAL A 80 4.68 16.24 2.51
N VAL A 81 4.56 14.96 2.17
CA VAL A 81 4.82 13.87 3.10
C VAL A 81 6.19 13.28 2.79
N LEU A 82 7.02 13.08 3.81
CA LEU A 82 8.27 12.33 3.71
C LEU A 82 8.02 10.96 4.33
N GLU A 83 8.03 9.91 3.52
CA GLU A 83 7.90 8.55 4.05
C GLU A 83 9.28 8.02 4.44
N PHE A 84 9.41 7.69 5.72
CA PHE A 84 10.56 7.02 6.28
C PHE A 84 10.25 5.54 6.46
N GLU A 85 10.51 4.78 5.41
CA GLU A 85 10.64 3.34 5.50
C GLU A 85 11.97 2.97 6.12
N THR A 86 11.91 2.18 7.19
CA THR A 86 13.13 1.77 7.86
C THR A 86 13.89 0.73 7.03
N LEU A 87 15.17 0.59 7.35
CA LEU A 87 15.95 -0.60 7.03
C LEU A 87 16.02 -1.52 8.26
N LEU A 88 16.40 -2.78 8.04
CA LEU A 88 16.43 -3.84 9.06
C LEU A 88 17.04 -3.38 10.40
N GLU A 89 18.22 -2.77 10.36
CA GLU A 89 18.96 -2.34 11.54
C GLU A 89 18.23 -1.26 12.35
N MET A 90 17.45 -0.41 11.68
CA MET A 90 16.74 0.71 12.30
C MET A 90 15.51 0.23 13.09
N THR A 91 14.85 -0.83 12.63
CA THR A 91 13.77 -1.48 13.41
C THR A 91 14.34 -2.43 14.46
N LYS A 92 15.42 -3.15 14.15
CA LYS A 92 16.07 -4.07 15.10
C LYS A 92 16.71 -3.35 16.28
N THR A 93 17.23 -2.13 16.05
CA THR A 93 17.77 -1.25 17.08
C THR A 93 17.01 0.09 17.03
N PRO A 94 15.85 0.18 17.72
CA PRO A 94 14.91 1.30 17.59
C PRO A 94 15.54 2.68 17.77
N ALA A 95 16.53 2.79 18.66
CA ALA A 95 17.27 4.04 18.90
C ALA A 95 17.84 4.68 17.61
N ILE A 96 18.23 3.88 16.62
CA ILE A 96 18.70 4.38 15.32
C ILE A 96 17.53 5.02 14.57
N GLY A 97 16.41 4.31 14.40
CA GLY A 97 15.23 4.84 13.71
C GLY A 97 14.66 6.09 14.38
N ILE A 98 14.60 6.11 15.71
CA ILE A 98 14.11 7.23 16.51
C ILE A 98 14.95 8.50 16.27
N GLU A 99 16.28 8.38 16.26
CA GLU A 99 17.17 9.52 16.00
C GLU A 99 17.00 10.07 14.58
N LEU A 100 16.79 9.20 13.59
CA LEU A 100 16.55 9.62 12.20
C LEU A 100 15.22 10.36 12.04
N VAL A 101 14.14 9.87 12.68
CA VAL A 101 12.85 10.57 12.71
C VAL A 101 13.00 11.95 13.33
N LYS A 102 13.77 12.08 14.41
CA LYS A 102 14.03 13.36 15.07
C LYS A 102 14.78 14.32 14.15
N ILE A 103 15.85 13.85 13.49
CA ILE A 103 16.62 14.65 12.52
C ILE A 103 15.71 15.21 11.42
N MET A 104 14.88 14.35 10.82
CA MET A 104 13.94 14.77 9.77
C MET A 104 12.87 15.72 10.31
N THR A 105 12.39 15.49 11.54
CA THR A 105 11.39 16.33 12.21
C THR A 105 11.91 17.74 12.46
N ASP A 106 13.16 17.87 12.91
CA ASP A 106 13.80 19.17 13.13
C ASP A 106 13.88 19.98 11.83
N VAL A 107 14.18 19.32 10.72
CA VAL A 107 14.19 19.95 9.39
C VAL A 107 12.78 20.39 8.98
N CYS A 108 11.78 19.52 9.11
CA CYS A 108 10.38 19.83 8.81
C CYS A 108 9.88 21.02 9.65
N GLU A 109 10.17 21.02 10.94
CA GLU A 109 9.76 22.09 11.85
C GLU A 109 10.41 23.43 11.50
N ASN A 110 11.69 23.42 11.18
CA ASN A 110 12.41 24.62 10.75
C ASN A 110 11.79 25.24 9.48
N TYR A 111 11.41 24.42 8.49
CA TYR A 111 10.74 24.89 7.27
C TYR A 111 9.31 25.38 7.53
N TYR A 112 8.56 24.71 8.40
CA TYR A 112 7.23 25.12 8.80
C TYR A 112 7.26 26.49 9.51
N GLN A 113 8.14 26.67 10.50
CA GLN A 113 8.23 27.92 11.27
C GLN A 113 8.74 29.09 10.43
N LYS A 114 9.68 28.87 9.50
CA LYS A 114 10.26 29.95 8.68
C LYS A 114 9.40 30.33 7.48
N TYR A 115 8.78 29.34 6.83
CA TYR A 115 8.16 29.54 5.51
C TYR A 115 6.69 29.14 5.47
N GLY A 116 6.15 28.54 6.54
CA GLY A 116 4.80 27.98 6.55
C GLY A 116 4.64 26.74 5.67
N LEU A 117 5.74 26.13 5.20
CA LEU A 117 5.69 24.92 4.38
C LEU A 117 5.26 23.75 5.27
N LYS A 118 4.08 23.21 4.98
CA LYS A 118 3.53 22.07 5.70
C LYS A 118 4.27 20.80 5.27
N SER A 119 4.75 20.02 6.23
CA SER A 119 5.29 18.71 5.95
C SER A 119 5.06 17.73 7.09
N GLU A 120 4.96 16.45 6.78
CA GLU A 120 4.84 15.39 7.76
C GLU A 120 5.73 14.20 7.45
N ILE A 121 5.95 13.39 8.48
CA ILE A 121 6.69 12.14 8.36
C ILE A 121 5.70 10.98 8.49
N ARG A 122 5.65 10.13 7.47
CA ARG A 122 5.11 8.78 7.62
C ARG A 122 6.22 7.87 8.13
N LEU A 123 5.96 7.20 9.24
CA LEU A 123 6.87 6.24 9.85
C LEU A 123 6.40 4.84 9.46
N THR A 124 7.24 4.11 8.73
CA THR A 124 6.95 2.77 8.23
C THR A 124 8.05 1.79 8.70
N PRO A 125 7.96 1.26 9.93
CA PRO A 125 8.85 0.21 10.41
C PRO A 125 8.73 -1.06 9.55
N ASN A 126 9.85 -1.76 9.31
CA ASN A 126 9.81 -3.07 8.66
C ASN A 126 9.20 -4.10 9.60
N ASP A 127 8.40 -5.01 9.04
CA ASP A 127 7.95 -6.17 9.79
C ASP A 127 9.06 -7.21 9.93
N LEU A 128 9.83 -7.12 11.01
CA LEU A 128 10.96 -8.00 11.25
C LEU A 128 10.56 -9.43 11.68
N ARG A 129 9.28 -9.69 11.93
CA ARG A 129 8.80 -10.99 12.39
C ARG A 129 9.04 -12.10 11.35
N GLU A 130 9.16 -11.74 10.07
CA GLU A 130 9.47 -12.68 8.97
C GLU A 130 10.91 -13.25 8.98
N PHE A 131 11.83 -12.62 9.72
CA PHE A 131 13.23 -13.08 9.80
C PHE A 131 13.42 -14.21 10.82
N GLU A 132 12.39 -14.54 11.59
CA GLU A 132 12.34 -15.76 12.40
C GLU A 132 11.68 -16.87 11.57
N ARG A 133 12.26 -18.09 11.58
CA ARG A 133 11.76 -19.22 10.79
C ARG A 133 11.61 -20.47 11.67
N PRO A 134 10.40 -21.05 11.80
CA PRO A 134 9.11 -20.58 11.28
C PRO A 134 8.72 -19.20 11.83
N ALA A 135 7.95 -18.43 11.05
CA ALA A 135 7.56 -17.06 11.44
C ALA A 135 6.69 -17.06 12.70
N LYS A 136 6.93 -16.10 13.59
CA LYS A 136 6.18 -15.94 14.85
C LYS A 136 5.48 -14.59 14.90
N GLN A 137 4.22 -14.56 14.50
CA GLN A 137 3.48 -13.31 14.36
C GLN A 137 3.13 -12.64 15.70
N ARG A 138 2.91 -13.43 16.76
CA ARG A 138 2.48 -12.95 18.08
C ARG A 138 3.56 -13.03 19.14
N THR A 139 4.50 -13.95 19.00
CA THR A 139 5.50 -14.25 20.05
C THR A 139 6.95 -13.97 19.64
N SER A 140 7.20 -13.45 18.44
CA SER A 140 8.57 -13.13 18.03
C SER A 140 9.20 -12.10 18.94
N ALA A 141 10.49 -12.29 19.25
CA ALA A 141 11.30 -11.31 19.96
C ALA A 141 11.47 -10.00 19.15
N TYR A 142 11.19 -10.01 17.86
CA TYR A 142 11.24 -8.81 17.00
C TYR A 142 9.99 -7.92 17.11
N LEU A 143 8.90 -8.40 17.72
CA LEU A 143 7.69 -7.60 17.89
C LEU A 143 7.93 -6.41 18.83
N GLU A 144 8.57 -6.64 19.99
CA GLU A 144 8.84 -5.60 20.98
C GLU A 144 9.66 -4.42 20.42
N PRO A 145 10.83 -4.61 19.78
CA PRO A 145 11.58 -3.47 19.22
C PRO A 145 10.81 -2.76 18.10
N MET A 146 10.00 -3.47 17.29
CA MET A 146 9.14 -2.84 16.30
C MET A 146 8.08 -1.95 16.96
N MET A 147 7.42 -2.43 18.02
CA MET A 147 6.45 -1.63 18.78
C MET A 147 7.11 -0.47 19.54
N GLU A 148 8.33 -0.65 20.05
CA GLU A 148 9.14 0.43 20.65
C GLU A 148 9.45 1.50 19.61
N LEU A 149 9.85 1.12 18.39
CA LEU A 149 10.09 2.08 17.31
C LEU A 149 8.81 2.82 16.92
N PHE A 150 7.65 2.16 16.84
CA PHE A 150 6.38 2.85 16.65
C PHE A 150 6.14 3.90 17.74
N GLU A 151 6.19 3.49 19.02
CA GLU A 151 5.89 4.37 20.16
C GLU A 151 6.87 5.53 20.28
N GLN A 152 8.18 5.27 20.23
CA GLN A 152 9.18 6.31 20.40
C GLN A 152 9.41 7.13 19.12
N GLY A 153 9.27 6.51 17.95
CA GLY A 153 9.36 7.20 16.66
C GLY A 153 8.20 8.18 16.44
N MET A 154 6.98 7.83 16.82
CA MET A 154 5.85 8.77 16.73
C MET A 154 6.01 9.96 17.70
N LEU A 155 6.59 9.72 18.89
CA LEU A 155 6.94 10.78 19.84
C LEU A 155 8.09 11.66 19.33
N ALA A 156 9.04 11.09 18.57
CA ALA A 156 10.12 11.83 17.93
C ALA A 156 9.65 12.67 16.72
N GLY A 157 8.47 12.38 16.17
CA GLY A 157 7.81 13.22 15.17
C GLY A 157 7.18 12.50 13.98
N GLY A 158 7.20 11.17 13.94
CA GLY A 158 6.32 10.41 13.04
C GLY A 158 4.86 10.76 13.31
N ASP A 159 4.11 11.09 12.26
CA ASP A 159 2.71 11.54 12.39
C ASP A 159 1.72 10.56 11.77
N LEU A 160 2.10 9.94 10.65
CA LEU A 160 1.36 8.89 9.96
C LEU A 160 2.06 7.55 10.23
N LEU A 161 1.34 6.56 10.78
CA LEU A 161 1.91 5.26 11.16
C LEU A 161 1.49 4.18 10.16
N SER A 162 2.47 3.55 9.54
CA SER A 162 2.28 2.52 8.51
C SER A 162 3.20 1.32 8.76
N ILE A 163 2.92 0.21 8.09
CA ILE A 163 3.78 -0.98 8.03
C ILE A 163 3.38 -1.82 6.83
N GLU A 164 4.32 -2.58 6.27
CA GLU A 164 4.03 -3.62 5.29
C GLU A 164 4.08 -4.98 6.00
N SER A 165 2.96 -5.37 6.61
CA SER A 165 2.98 -6.55 7.49
C SER A 165 2.97 -7.87 6.71
N THR A 166 3.59 -8.90 7.28
CA THR A 166 3.97 -10.14 6.57
C THR A 166 3.19 -11.37 7.00
N GLY A 167 2.16 -11.24 7.83
CA GLY A 167 1.35 -12.37 8.30
C GLY A 167 0.78 -13.22 7.17
N GLY A 168 1.17 -14.50 7.11
CA GLY A 168 0.77 -15.46 6.09
C GLY A 168 1.73 -15.56 4.90
N LYS A 169 2.77 -14.72 4.82
CA LYS A 169 3.71 -14.68 3.69
C LYS A 169 4.45 -15.99 3.50
N GLU A 170 4.81 -16.66 4.61
CA GLU A 170 5.49 -17.95 4.58
C GLU A 170 4.67 -19.08 3.92
N VAL A 171 3.35 -18.93 3.85
CA VAL A 171 2.45 -19.82 3.10
C VAL A 171 2.23 -19.30 1.68
N SER A 172 2.15 -17.98 1.52
CA SER A 172 1.92 -17.34 0.22
C SER A 172 3.10 -17.49 -0.74
N ASP A 173 4.35 -17.42 -0.29
CA ASP A 173 5.53 -17.38 -1.16
C ASP A 173 5.59 -18.58 -2.12
N ASP A 174 5.39 -19.79 -1.60
CA ASP A 174 5.34 -21.01 -2.43
C ASP A 174 4.07 -21.07 -3.29
N ALA A 175 2.93 -20.63 -2.74
CA ALA A 175 1.65 -20.63 -3.44
C ALA A 175 1.69 -19.73 -4.68
N LEU A 176 2.33 -18.56 -4.59
CA LEU A 176 2.54 -17.66 -5.71
C LEU A 176 3.36 -18.33 -6.81
N MET A 177 4.49 -18.94 -6.46
CA MET A 177 5.37 -19.62 -7.43
C MET A 177 4.68 -20.80 -8.13
N MET A 178 3.73 -21.45 -7.46
CA MET A 178 2.95 -22.57 -8.00
C MET A 178 1.63 -22.15 -8.65
N CYS A 179 1.30 -20.85 -8.66
CA CYS A 179 -0.01 -20.33 -9.09
C CYS A 179 -1.20 -20.99 -8.35
N ASP A 180 -1.01 -21.36 -7.08
CA ASP A 180 -2.04 -21.98 -6.24
C ASP A 180 -2.91 -20.88 -5.61
N ILE A 181 -4.08 -20.66 -6.21
CA ILE A 181 -5.01 -19.61 -5.77
C ILE A 181 -5.68 -19.97 -4.44
N LYS A 182 -5.87 -21.25 -4.12
CA LYS A 182 -6.50 -21.67 -2.85
C LYS A 182 -5.57 -21.38 -1.70
N THR A 183 -4.31 -21.78 -1.81
CA THR A 183 -3.31 -21.51 -0.78
C THR A 183 -3.03 -20.01 -0.64
N THR A 184 -2.98 -19.27 -1.75
CA THR A 184 -2.84 -17.80 -1.72
C THR A 184 -4.04 -17.14 -1.02
N MET A 185 -5.26 -17.60 -1.31
CA MET A 185 -6.46 -17.09 -0.66
C MET A 185 -6.51 -17.45 0.82
N PHE A 186 -6.05 -18.64 1.22
CA PHE A 186 -5.90 -19.01 2.62
C PHE A 186 -4.91 -18.10 3.35
N ALA A 187 -3.73 -17.87 2.74
CA ALA A 187 -2.71 -16.98 3.30
C ALA A 187 -3.24 -15.55 3.52
N LEU A 188 -4.00 -14.99 2.58
CA LEU A 188 -4.50 -13.62 2.68
C LEU A 188 -5.78 -13.50 3.54
N SER A 189 -6.80 -14.32 3.26
CA SER A 189 -8.14 -14.17 3.86
C SER A 189 -8.31 -14.83 5.23
N VAL A 190 -7.36 -15.71 5.62
CA VAL A 190 -7.35 -16.36 6.95
C VAL A 190 -6.12 -15.89 7.74
N LEU A 191 -4.91 -16.28 7.32
CA LEU A 191 -3.70 -15.98 8.11
C LEU A 191 -3.42 -14.47 8.19
N GLY A 192 -3.45 -13.80 7.03
CA GLY A 192 -3.21 -12.36 6.92
C GLY A 192 -4.26 -11.54 7.66
N VAL A 193 -5.55 -11.87 7.54
CA VAL A 193 -6.62 -11.23 8.31
C VAL A 193 -6.37 -11.34 9.82
N ARG A 194 -5.97 -12.52 10.30
CA ARG A 194 -5.74 -12.77 11.73
C ARG A 194 -4.52 -12.04 12.27
N ASP A 195 -3.45 -11.96 11.49
CA ASP A 195 -2.28 -11.16 11.84
C ASP A 195 -2.61 -9.66 11.84
N MET A 196 -3.28 -9.18 10.79
CA MET A 196 -3.72 -7.79 10.69
C MET A 196 -4.58 -7.37 11.88
N GLN A 197 -5.52 -8.21 12.32
CA GLN A 197 -6.35 -7.94 13.51
C GLN A 197 -5.49 -7.77 14.77
N PHE A 198 -4.46 -8.60 14.96
CA PHE A 198 -3.57 -8.54 16.11
C PHE A 198 -2.66 -7.32 16.06
N LEU A 199 -1.98 -7.11 14.93
CA LEU A 199 -0.97 -6.07 14.77
C LEU A 199 -1.61 -4.69 14.71
N TRP A 200 -2.63 -4.48 13.88
CA TRP A 200 -3.29 -3.18 13.78
C TRP A 200 -4.07 -2.82 15.03
N GLY A 201 -4.59 -3.80 15.78
CA GLY A 201 -5.15 -3.54 17.11
C GLY A 201 -4.13 -2.93 18.08
N LYS A 202 -2.85 -3.26 17.96
CA LYS A 202 -1.77 -2.65 18.75
C LYS A 202 -1.35 -1.29 18.22
N ILE A 203 -1.17 -1.15 16.90
CA ILE A 203 -0.73 0.11 16.28
C ILE A 203 -1.78 1.21 16.51
N THR A 204 -3.06 0.92 16.29
CA THR A 204 -4.16 1.87 16.51
C THR A 204 -4.29 2.27 17.97
N ALA A 205 -4.19 1.31 18.91
CA ALA A 205 -4.21 1.62 20.34
C ALA A 205 -3.07 2.56 20.76
N LEU A 206 -1.87 2.42 20.17
CA LEU A 206 -0.77 3.37 20.39
C LEU A 206 -1.04 4.73 19.75
N ALA A 207 -1.54 4.74 18.51
CA ALA A 207 -1.89 5.97 17.80
C ALA A 207 -2.91 6.80 18.60
N ASP A 208 -3.98 6.16 19.07
CA ASP A 208 -5.01 6.78 19.90
C ASP A 208 -4.45 7.31 21.22
N LYS A 209 -3.59 6.54 21.89
CA LYS A 209 -2.95 6.93 23.16
C LYS A 209 -2.16 8.24 23.03
N TYR A 210 -1.53 8.47 21.88
CA TYR A 210 -0.65 9.63 21.67
C TYR A 210 -1.22 10.68 20.69
N GLY A 211 -2.46 10.52 20.24
CA GLY A 211 -3.09 11.44 19.29
C GLY A 211 -2.39 11.48 17.94
N LYS A 212 -1.95 10.33 17.45
CA LYS A 212 -1.27 10.12 16.15
C LYS A 212 -2.20 9.44 15.16
N ILE A 213 -1.83 9.46 13.88
CA ILE A 213 -2.67 8.93 12.81
C ILE A 213 -2.21 7.51 12.50
N ALA A 214 -3.05 6.52 12.83
CA ALA A 214 -2.93 5.18 12.26
C ALA A 214 -3.31 5.26 10.78
N ALA A 215 -2.32 5.19 9.89
CA ALA A 215 -2.50 5.48 8.48
C ALA A 215 -3.01 4.25 7.71
N GLY A 216 -2.14 3.28 7.41
CA GLY A 216 -2.53 2.07 6.69
C GLY A 216 -1.38 1.08 6.47
N ASP A 217 -1.73 -0.08 5.92
CA ASP A 217 -0.83 -1.20 5.62
C ASP A 217 -0.80 -1.43 4.11
N SER A 218 0.04 -2.35 3.64
CA SER A 218 -0.03 -2.85 2.28
C SER A 218 0.17 -4.36 2.24
N ALA A 219 -0.51 -5.02 1.30
CA ALA A 219 -0.21 -6.41 0.99
C ALA A 219 1.01 -6.53 0.05
N CYS A 220 2.02 -5.65 0.21
CA CYS A 220 3.18 -5.55 -0.66
C CYS A 220 3.92 -6.89 -0.79
N GLY A 221 4.21 -7.54 0.34
CA GLY A 221 4.82 -8.87 0.40
C GLY A 221 4.02 -10.00 -0.30
N PHE A 222 2.78 -9.73 -0.73
CA PHE A 222 1.90 -10.68 -1.40
C PHE A 222 1.56 -10.22 -2.82
N ALA A 223 0.74 -9.18 -2.95
CA ALA A 223 0.20 -8.73 -4.22
C ALA A 223 1.24 -8.01 -5.08
N ASN A 224 2.19 -7.26 -4.49
CA ASN A 224 3.30 -6.68 -5.26
C ASN A 224 4.32 -7.75 -5.65
N THR A 225 4.58 -8.74 -4.79
CA THR A 225 5.36 -9.94 -5.17
C THR A 225 4.73 -10.61 -6.39
N ALA A 226 3.41 -10.85 -6.39
CA ALA A 226 2.70 -11.44 -7.52
C ALA A 226 2.81 -10.58 -8.79
N MET A 227 2.64 -9.25 -8.68
CA MET A 227 2.82 -8.30 -9.78
C MET A 227 4.22 -8.38 -10.39
N VAL A 228 5.27 -8.35 -9.56
CA VAL A 228 6.66 -8.43 -10.02
C VAL A 228 6.98 -9.79 -10.65
N LEU A 229 6.46 -10.89 -10.09
CA LEU A 229 6.60 -12.22 -10.68
C LEU A 229 5.91 -12.31 -12.05
N ALA A 230 4.74 -11.69 -12.21
CA ALA A 230 4.01 -11.63 -13.47
C ALA A 230 4.75 -10.81 -14.54
N GLU A 231 5.32 -9.67 -14.16
CA GLU A 231 6.14 -8.85 -15.06
C GLU A 231 7.42 -9.57 -15.50
N LYS A 232 8.00 -10.40 -14.63
CA LYS A 232 9.11 -11.30 -14.97
C LYS A 232 8.66 -12.57 -15.72
N LYS A 233 7.37 -12.73 -15.99
CA LYS A 233 6.75 -13.86 -16.69
C LYS A 233 6.91 -15.21 -15.97
N TYR A 234 7.07 -15.18 -14.64
CA TYR A 234 7.10 -16.40 -13.83
C TYR A 234 5.70 -16.93 -13.51
N ILE A 235 4.71 -16.04 -13.43
CA ILE A 235 3.31 -16.38 -13.18
C ILE A 235 2.39 -15.62 -14.15
N PRO A 236 1.15 -16.07 -14.39
CA PRO A 236 0.20 -15.35 -15.24
C PRO A 236 -0.21 -14.01 -14.64
N LYS A 237 -0.41 -13.01 -15.50
CA LYS A 237 -0.93 -11.68 -15.14
C LYS A 237 -2.36 -11.77 -14.60
N VAL A 238 -3.18 -12.67 -15.14
CA VAL A 238 -4.54 -12.92 -14.60
C VAL A 238 -4.48 -13.44 -13.17
N PHE A 239 -3.50 -14.29 -12.82
CA PHE A 239 -3.32 -14.77 -11.45
C PHE A 239 -2.94 -13.61 -10.53
N ALA A 240 -1.93 -12.81 -10.88
CA ALA A 240 -1.53 -11.63 -10.10
C ALA A 240 -2.69 -10.63 -9.90
N THR A 241 -3.55 -10.48 -10.90
CA THR A 241 -4.76 -9.66 -10.83
C THR A 241 -5.72 -10.15 -9.73
N LEU A 242 -5.93 -11.47 -9.63
CA LEU A 242 -6.78 -12.03 -8.58
C LEU A 242 -6.16 -11.89 -7.20
N VAL A 243 -4.83 -12.07 -7.08
CA VAL A 243 -4.12 -11.86 -5.79
C VAL A 243 -4.33 -10.42 -5.29
N ARG A 244 -4.29 -9.42 -6.17
CA ARG A 244 -4.58 -8.02 -5.83
C ARG A 244 -6.00 -7.82 -5.31
N VAL A 245 -6.99 -8.45 -5.93
CA VAL A 245 -8.39 -8.32 -5.49
C VAL A 245 -8.61 -9.04 -4.16
N ILE A 246 -7.99 -10.21 -3.98
CA ILE A 246 -8.03 -10.97 -2.72
C ILE A 246 -7.36 -10.19 -1.60
N SER A 247 -6.26 -9.48 -1.85
CA SER A 247 -5.54 -8.74 -0.81
C SER A 247 -6.37 -7.63 -0.15
N VAL A 248 -7.42 -7.14 -0.81
CA VAL A 248 -8.35 -6.15 -0.25
C VAL A 248 -8.92 -6.62 1.09
N VAL A 249 -9.32 -7.90 1.22
CA VAL A 249 -9.93 -8.39 2.47
C VAL A 249 -8.94 -8.47 3.62
N ARG A 250 -7.64 -8.57 3.32
CA ARG A 250 -6.54 -8.52 4.28
C ARG A 250 -6.29 -7.07 4.68
N SER A 251 -6.05 -6.17 3.72
CA SER A 251 -5.62 -4.80 4.00
C SER A 251 -6.73 -3.96 4.66
N ILE A 252 -8.01 -4.22 4.34
CA ILE A 252 -9.13 -3.50 4.99
C ILE A 252 -9.19 -3.68 6.51
N VAL A 253 -8.58 -4.74 7.03
CA VAL A 253 -8.58 -5.02 8.47
C VAL A 253 -7.90 -3.91 9.26
N ALA A 254 -6.90 -3.21 8.69
CA ALA A 254 -6.30 -2.04 9.34
C ALA A 254 -7.38 -0.99 9.71
N MET A 255 -8.27 -0.69 8.76
CA MET A 255 -9.37 0.27 8.94
C MET A 255 -10.45 -0.29 9.86
N GLU A 256 -10.68 -1.60 9.85
CA GLU A 256 -11.56 -2.25 10.80
C GLU A 256 -11.02 -2.22 12.24
N GLN A 257 -9.70 -2.09 12.42
CA GLN A 257 -9.04 -1.89 13.72
C GLN A 257 -8.91 -0.42 14.12
N GLY A 258 -9.20 0.53 13.23
CA GLY A 258 -9.21 1.97 13.55
C GLY A 258 -8.24 2.82 12.73
N ALA A 259 -7.52 2.26 11.76
CA ALA A 259 -6.76 3.07 10.81
C ALA A 259 -7.70 3.98 9.98
N VAL A 260 -7.23 5.19 9.67
CA VAL A 260 -8.04 6.24 9.02
C VAL A 260 -7.45 6.74 7.70
N GLY A 261 -6.35 6.14 7.24
CA GLY A 261 -5.60 6.59 6.08
C GLY A 261 -4.62 7.74 6.40
N PRO A 262 -3.86 8.20 5.40
CA PRO A 262 -3.80 7.65 4.04
C PRO A 262 -3.18 6.25 4.01
N ASP A 263 -3.77 5.34 3.22
CA ASP A 263 -3.20 4.01 2.98
C ASP A 263 -1.80 4.07 2.34
N LYS A 264 -1.03 2.96 2.39
CA LYS A 264 0.34 2.90 1.88
C LYS A 264 0.40 3.03 0.35
N ASP A 265 1.45 3.69 -0.14
CA ASP A 265 1.70 3.97 -1.57
C ASP A 265 1.76 2.73 -2.46
N CYS A 266 2.49 1.72 -2.02
CA CYS A 266 2.65 0.45 -2.73
C CYS A 266 1.39 -0.44 -2.66
N GLY A 267 0.39 -0.05 -1.87
CA GLY A 267 -0.90 -0.72 -1.74
C GLY A 267 -1.81 -0.44 -2.93
N TYR A 268 -1.59 -1.07 -4.09
CA TYR A 268 -2.49 -0.90 -5.25
C TYR A 268 -3.91 -1.46 -5.01
N GLU A 269 -4.17 -2.14 -3.89
CA GLU A 269 -5.54 -2.41 -3.41
C GLU A 269 -6.24 -1.17 -2.81
N GLY A 270 -5.51 -0.07 -2.58
CA GLY A 270 -5.97 1.21 -2.06
C GLY A 270 -7.25 1.75 -2.71
N PRO A 271 -7.44 1.70 -4.04
CA PRO A 271 -8.68 2.16 -4.67
C PRO A 271 -9.93 1.43 -4.15
N PHE A 272 -9.83 0.13 -3.89
CA PHE A 272 -10.94 -0.65 -3.31
C PHE A 272 -11.18 -0.23 -1.86
N LEU A 273 -10.12 -0.01 -1.10
CA LEU A 273 -10.18 0.47 0.28
C LEU A 273 -10.86 1.84 0.35
N LYS A 274 -10.42 2.80 -0.47
CA LYS A 274 -11.03 4.13 -0.60
C LYS A 274 -12.51 4.06 -0.96
N ALA A 275 -12.89 3.19 -1.90
CA ALA A 275 -14.29 3.00 -2.25
C ALA A 275 -15.14 2.47 -1.09
N ILE A 276 -14.61 1.50 -0.32
CA ILE A 276 -15.33 0.84 0.77
C ILE A 276 -15.38 1.71 2.03
N THR A 277 -14.27 2.34 2.41
CA THR A 277 -14.11 3.02 3.72
C THR A 277 -14.11 4.54 3.62
N GLY A 278 -13.92 5.11 2.43
CA GLY A 278 -13.87 6.55 2.21
C GLY A 278 -12.61 7.25 2.72
N ILE A 279 -11.58 6.51 3.15
CA ILE A 279 -10.30 7.08 3.59
C ILE A 279 -9.51 7.65 2.41
N PRO A 280 -8.59 8.60 2.64
CA PRO A 280 -7.57 8.93 1.65
C PRO A 280 -6.62 7.74 1.44
N ILE A 281 -5.95 7.72 0.27
CA ILE A 281 -4.94 6.71 -0.06
C ILE A 281 -3.70 7.37 -0.65
N SER A 282 -2.53 6.79 -0.36
CA SER A 282 -1.36 7.02 -1.19
C SER A 282 -1.33 6.03 -2.34
N MET A 283 -0.80 6.46 -3.48
CA MET A 283 -0.59 5.61 -4.64
C MET A 283 0.72 5.97 -5.31
N GLU A 284 1.26 4.99 -6.01
CA GLU A 284 2.45 5.11 -6.85
C GLU A 284 2.16 4.59 -8.27
N GLY A 285 3.06 4.87 -9.22
CA GLY A 285 2.89 4.38 -10.59
C GLY A 285 4.02 4.86 -11.49
N LYS A 286 3.73 5.65 -12.52
CA LYS A 286 4.74 6.11 -13.50
C LYS A 286 5.96 6.79 -12.87
N THR A 287 5.78 7.48 -11.75
CA THR A 287 6.85 8.24 -11.06
C THR A 287 7.53 7.43 -9.96
N ALA A 288 7.17 6.15 -9.82
CA ALA A 288 7.84 5.15 -8.99
C ALA A 288 8.74 4.20 -9.79
N ALA A 289 9.02 4.52 -11.06
CA ALA A 289 9.93 3.74 -11.91
C ALA A 289 11.39 3.66 -11.37
N CYS A 290 11.74 4.46 -10.35
CA CYS A 290 13.01 4.28 -9.61
C CYS A 290 13.06 3.00 -8.78
N ALA A 291 11.91 2.50 -8.32
CA ALA A 291 11.84 1.35 -7.43
C ALA A 291 11.57 0.06 -8.20
N HIS A 292 10.55 0.07 -9.06
CA HIS A 292 10.16 -1.11 -9.84
C HIS A 292 9.45 -0.73 -11.15
N PHE A 293 9.25 -1.72 -12.00
CA PHE A 293 8.44 -1.60 -13.21
C PHE A 293 7.08 -2.25 -12.96
N SER A 294 6.01 -1.60 -13.41
CA SER A 294 4.65 -2.09 -13.26
C SER A 294 3.81 -1.79 -14.51
N PRO A 295 2.69 -2.49 -14.71
CA PRO A 295 1.69 -2.13 -15.72
C PRO A 295 0.75 -1.00 -15.26
N LEU A 296 1.00 -0.40 -14.08
CA LEU A 296 0.08 0.48 -13.37
C LEU A 296 0.62 1.91 -13.35
N GLY A 297 0.85 2.48 -14.53
CA GLY A 297 1.56 3.75 -14.70
C GLY A 297 0.73 4.98 -14.32
N ASN A 298 -0.24 5.32 -15.16
CA ASN A 298 -1.12 6.48 -14.99
C ASN A 298 -2.39 6.14 -14.23
N ILE A 299 -2.95 4.94 -14.42
CA ILE A 299 -4.24 4.55 -13.83
C ILE A 299 -4.22 4.62 -12.29
N ALA A 300 -3.07 4.38 -11.66
CA ALA A 300 -2.90 4.52 -10.23
C ALA A 300 -3.13 5.97 -9.72
N SER A 301 -2.94 6.98 -10.58
CA SER A 301 -3.23 8.37 -10.26
C SER A 301 -4.74 8.70 -10.29
N ALA A 302 -5.61 7.83 -10.80
CA ALA A 302 -7.02 8.13 -11.02
C ALA A 302 -7.80 8.49 -9.74
N CYS A 303 -7.36 7.97 -8.59
CA CYS A 303 -8.03 8.15 -7.30
C CYS A 303 -7.08 8.42 -6.13
N THR A 304 -5.83 8.80 -6.40
CA THR A 304 -4.81 9.03 -5.36
C THR A 304 -5.03 10.33 -4.54
N ASP A 305 -4.66 10.35 -3.26
CA ASP A 305 -4.61 11.56 -2.43
C ASP A 305 -3.17 11.96 -2.05
N LEU A 306 -2.26 11.00 -1.99
CA LEU A 306 -0.82 11.19 -1.94
C LEU A 306 -0.14 10.48 -3.11
N TRP A 307 0.73 11.18 -3.85
CA TRP A 307 1.42 10.60 -5.00
C TRP A 307 2.88 10.30 -4.66
N SER A 308 3.27 9.03 -4.73
CA SER A 308 4.57 8.51 -4.28
C SER A 308 5.48 8.03 -5.40
N ASN A 309 6.79 8.06 -5.12
CA ASN A 309 7.86 7.48 -5.94
C ASN A 309 8.31 6.08 -5.46
N GLU A 310 7.58 5.45 -4.54
CA GLU A 310 7.92 4.18 -3.87
C GLU A 310 9.23 4.24 -3.09
N SER A 311 10.40 4.20 -3.74
CA SER A 311 11.67 4.35 -3.03
C SER A 311 12.79 4.70 -3.99
N VAL A 312 13.66 5.62 -3.58
CA VAL A 312 14.86 5.99 -4.33
C VAL A 312 16.07 6.17 -3.44
N GLN A 313 17.21 5.63 -3.86
CA GLN A 313 18.47 5.78 -3.12
C GLN A 313 18.93 7.25 -3.12
N ASN A 314 19.51 7.71 -2.01
CA ASN A 314 20.13 9.03 -1.94
C ASN A 314 21.49 9.10 -2.67
N ILE A 315 21.43 9.15 -4.00
CA ILE A 315 22.58 9.22 -4.91
C ILE A 315 22.56 10.49 -5.77
N LYS A 316 23.71 10.88 -6.31
CA LYS A 316 23.83 12.08 -7.17
C LYS A 316 23.42 11.78 -8.61
N LEU A 317 22.48 12.58 -9.13
CA LEU A 317 22.14 12.70 -10.55
C LEU A 317 22.73 14.00 -11.13
N LEU A 318 22.62 14.18 -12.45
CA LEU A 318 23.05 15.42 -13.10
C LEU A 318 22.32 16.66 -12.55
N SER A 319 21.04 16.52 -12.23
CA SER A 319 20.17 17.61 -11.74
C SER A 319 20.30 17.90 -10.25
N GLY A 320 20.80 16.97 -9.44
CA GLY A 320 20.71 17.05 -7.98
C GLY A 320 20.82 15.69 -7.31
N MET A 321 20.49 15.59 -6.02
CA MET A 321 20.30 14.28 -5.39
C MET A 321 19.01 13.64 -5.89
N ALA A 322 18.97 12.31 -6.03
CA ALA A 322 17.84 11.60 -6.61
C ALA A 322 16.51 11.87 -5.87
N PRO A 323 16.43 11.85 -4.51
CA PRO A 323 15.22 12.25 -3.80
C PRO A 323 14.74 13.66 -4.15
N THR A 324 15.66 14.62 -4.34
CA THR A 324 15.32 15.99 -4.77
C THR A 324 14.76 16.03 -6.20
N ALA A 325 15.27 15.20 -7.10
CA ALA A 325 14.77 15.11 -8.47
C ALA A 325 13.36 14.49 -8.51
N TYR A 326 13.12 13.44 -7.72
CA TYR A 326 11.79 12.83 -7.60
C TYR A 326 10.79 13.75 -6.90
N MET A 327 11.21 14.52 -5.90
CA MET A 327 10.37 15.55 -5.28
C MET A 327 9.82 16.53 -6.31
N GLU A 328 10.65 16.94 -7.27
CA GLU A 328 10.23 17.81 -8.38
C GLU A 328 9.21 17.12 -9.30
N GLN A 329 9.45 15.86 -9.67
CA GLN A 329 8.53 15.10 -10.53
C GLN A 329 7.17 14.88 -9.87
N LEU A 330 7.16 14.45 -8.61
CA LEU A 330 5.94 14.20 -7.85
C LEU A 330 5.12 15.49 -7.68
N GLU A 331 5.77 16.61 -7.38
CA GLU A 331 5.09 17.90 -7.25
C GLU A 331 4.49 18.35 -8.58
N TYR A 332 5.12 18.10 -9.73
CA TYR A 332 4.51 18.41 -11.03
C TYR A 332 3.30 17.54 -11.35
N ASP A 333 3.34 16.25 -11.02
CA ASP A 333 2.19 15.36 -11.17
C ASP A 333 1.01 15.81 -10.29
N ALA A 334 1.30 16.07 -9.00
CA ALA A 334 0.32 16.61 -8.06
C ALA A 334 -0.25 17.95 -8.54
N ARG A 335 0.59 18.84 -9.08
CA ARG A 335 0.16 20.14 -9.60
C ARG A 335 -0.82 20.01 -10.75
N LEU A 336 -0.61 19.09 -11.69
CA LEU A 336 -1.53 18.87 -12.81
C LEU A 336 -2.90 18.39 -12.31
N MET A 337 -2.91 17.42 -11.38
CA MET A 337 -4.14 16.98 -10.72
C MET A 337 -4.83 18.13 -9.97
N ASN A 338 -4.07 18.96 -9.28
CA ASN A 338 -4.58 20.10 -8.52
C ASN A 338 -5.13 21.22 -9.41
N GLU A 339 -4.60 21.44 -10.61
CA GLU A 339 -5.21 22.35 -11.59
C GLU A 339 -6.55 21.82 -12.08
N ALA A 340 -6.67 20.51 -12.33
CA ALA A 340 -7.95 19.90 -12.69
C ALA A 340 -8.98 20.08 -11.55
N LEU A 341 -8.58 19.88 -10.29
CA LEU A 341 -9.42 20.12 -9.10
C LEU A 341 -9.93 21.56 -9.02
N ARG A 342 -9.06 22.55 -9.30
CA ARG A 342 -9.45 23.98 -9.34
C ARG A 342 -10.37 24.31 -10.50
N ALA A 343 -10.19 23.67 -11.65
CA ALA A 343 -11.00 23.91 -12.85
C ALA A 343 -12.40 23.26 -12.78
N GLY A 344 -12.66 22.43 -11.77
CA GLY A 344 -13.97 21.85 -11.47
C GLY A 344 -14.19 20.45 -12.05
N ASP A 345 -15.32 19.84 -11.68
CA ASP A 345 -15.54 18.39 -11.81
C ASP A 345 -15.41 17.86 -13.25
N MET A 346 -15.78 18.65 -14.27
CA MET A 346 -15.60 18.26 -15.67
C MET A 346 -14.12 18.01 -16.00
N HIS A 347 -13.21 18.86 -15.53
CA HIS A 347 -11.77 18.72 -15.79
C HIS A 347 -11.18 17.57 -14.98
N CYS A 348 -11.63 17.37 -13.74
CA CYS A 348 -11.29 16.20 -12.94
C CYS A 348 -11.67 14.90 -13.66
N GLN A 349 -12.91 14.81 -14.14
CA GLN A 349 -13.43 13.63 -14.84
C GLN A 349 -12.65 13.37 -16.14
N VAL A 350 -12.36 14.42 -16.92
CA VAL A 350 -11.55 14.27 -18.14
C VAL A 350 -10.14 13.75 -17.81
N LEU A 351 -9.46 14.35 -16.82
CA LEU A 351 -8.10 13.92 -16.46
C LEU A 351 -8.09 12.50 -15.89
N GLN A 352 -9.02 12.17 -14.99
CA GLN A 352 -9.20 10.82 -14.48
C GLN A 352 -9.42 9.81 -15.61
N GLN A 353 -10.31 10.13 -16.55
CA GLN A 353 -10.58 9.25 -17.67
C GLN A 353 -9.36 9.05 -18.56
N LEU A 354 -8.52 10.07 -18.75
CA LEU A 354 -7.26 9.95 -19.49
C LEU A 354 -6.26 9.05 -18.77
N PHE A 355 -6.14 9.17 -17.44
CA PHE A 355 -5.31 8.26 -16.64
C PHE A 355 -5.77 6.81 -16.75
N VAL A 356 -7.09 6.58 -16.72
CA VAL A 356 -7.67 5.24 -16.84
C VAL A 356 -7.49 4.69 -18.26
N ASN A 357 -7.86 5.47 -19.28
CA ASN A 357 -7.86 5.03 -20.67
C ASN A 357 -6.47 4.71 -21.22
N SER A 358 -5.41 5.30 -20.67
CA SER A 358 -4.05 5.00 -21.13
C SER A 358 -3.61 3.58 -20.79
N ASP A 359 -4.15 2.97 -19.72
CA ASP A 359 -3.63 1.71 -19.17
C ASP A 359 -4.68 0.60 -19.05
N ILE A 360 -5.98 0.92 -18.91
CA ILE A 360 -7.04 -0.04 -18.52
C ILE A 360 -7.07 -1.36 -19.31
N TYR A 361 -6.72 -1.34 -20.61
CA TYR A 361 -6.75 -2.53 -21.47
C TYR A 361 -5.36 -3.07 -21.84
N THR A 362 -4.29 -2.53 -21.24
CA THR A 362 -2.92 -3.00 -21.50
C THR A 362 -2.53 -4.20 -20.63
N ASP A 363 -3.21 -4.39 -19.49
CA ASP A 363 -2.95 -5.47 -18.53
C ASP A 363 -4.20 -5.76 -17.70
N PRO A 364 -4.54 -7.03 -17.38
CA PRO A 364 -5.65 -7.33 -16.47
C PRO A 364 -5.48 -6.72 -15.07
N GLN A 365 -4.24 -6.47 -14.63
CA GLN A 365 -3.98 -5.78 -13.36
C GLN A 365 -4.42 -4.31 -13.41
N ALA A 366 -4.27 -3.64 -14.56
CA ALA A 366 -4.78 -2.29 -14.75
C ALA A 366 -6.31 -2.29 -14.90
N LEU A 367 -6.87 -3.29 -15.59
CA LEU A 367 -8.31 -3.41 -15.82
C LEU A 367 -9.11 -3.32 -14.51
N VAL A 368 -8.70 -4.07 -13.49
CA VAL A 368 -9.41 -4.11 -12.20
C VAL A 368 -9.29 -2.82 -11.38
N LEU A 369 -8.36 -1.91 -11.72
CA LEU A 369 -8.13 -0.64 -11.02
C LEU A 369 -8.86 0.55 -11.64
N SER A 370 -9.58 0.37 -12.76
CA SER A 370 -10.45 1.44 -13.25
C SER A 370 -11.57 1.73 -12.24
N PRO A 371 -11.98 3.00 -12.03
CA PRO A 371 -13.00 3.34 -11.04
C PRO A 371 -14.30 2.53 -11.21
N GLU A 372 -14.72 2.25 -12.44
CA GLU A 372 -15.90 1.42 -12.72
C GLU A 372 -15.75 0.00 -12.18
N ASN A 373 -14.61 -0.65 -12.47
CA ASN A 373 -14.34 -2.00 -12.03
C ASN A 373 -14.05 -2.08 -10.53
N VAL A 374 -13.37 -1.07 -9.96
CA VAL A 374 -13.18 -0.96 -8.50
C VAL A 374 -14.53 -0.92 -7.79
N ILE A 375 -15.46 -0.07 -8.22
CA ILE A 375 -16.80 -0.02 -7.60
C ILE A 375 -17.54 -1.35 -7.75
N ARG A 376 -17.46 -2.00 -8.92
CA ARG A 376 -18.13 -3.29 -9.18
C ARG A 376 -17.58 -4.41 -8.29
N ILE A 377 -16.26 -4.57 -8.25
CA ILE A 377 -15.57 -5.57 -7.43
C ILE A 377 -15.75 -5.27 -5.94
N SER A 378 -15.65 -4.01 -5.51
CA SER A 378 -15.87 -3.63 -4.10
C SER A 378 -17.28 -3.97 -3.61
N LYS A 379 -18.31 -3.88 -4.48
CA LYS A 379 -19.65 -4.39 -4.14
C LYS A 379 -19.65 -5.90 -3.92
N ALA A 380 -18.87 -6.67 -4.67
CA ALA A 380 -18.77 -8.12 -4.47
C ALA A 380 -17.99 -8.47 -3.18
N LEU A 381 -16.90 -7.74 -2.91
CA LEU A 381 -16.03 -7.90 -1.74
C LEU A 381 -16.71 -7.65 -0.38
N ILE A 382 -17.94 -7.11 -0.34
CA ILE A 382 -18.63 -6.81 0.93
C ILE A 382 -19.96 -7.55 1.10
N LYS A 383 -20.32 -8.45 0.16
CA LYS A 383 -21.61 -9.17 0.17
C LYS A 383 -21.69 -10.35 1.13
N GLY A 384 -20.57 -11.04 1.33
CA GLY A 384 -20.49 -12.26 2.11
C GLY A 384 -20.41 -12.04 3.62
N ASP A 385 -20.52 -13.15 4.36
CA ASP A 385 -20.55 -13.14 5.82
C ASP A 385 -19.19 -13.39 6.47
N SER A 386 -18.20 -13.85 5.70
CA SER A 386 -16.81 -14.06 6.13
C SER A 386 -15.82 -13.33 5.23
N TYR A 387 -14.56 -13.19 5.66
CA TYR A 387 -13.48 -12.68 4.80
C TYR A 387 -13.21 -13.62 3.62
N VAL A 388 -13.35 -14.93 3.83
CA VAL A 388 -13.21 -15.97 2.79
C VAL A 388 -14.28 -15.80 1.71
N ALA A 389 -15.55 -15.72 2.09
CA ALA A 389 -16.66 -15.50 1.15
C ALA A 389 -16.46 -14.20 0.36
N ASN A 390 -16.04 -13.13 1.03
CA ASN A 390 -15.78 -11.84 0.41
C ASN A 390 -14.63 -11.88 -0.60
N ALA A 391 -13.48 -12.48 -0.25
CA ALA A 391 -12.36 -12.65 -1.17
C ALA A 391 -12.75 -13.49 -2.40
N LYS A 392 -13.50 -14.57 -2.20
CA LYS A 392 -14.03 -15.41 -3.28
C LYS A 392 -14.92 -14.60 -4.21
N ASN A 393 -15.87 -13.86 -3.66
CA ASN A 393 -16.80 -13.03 -4.44
C ASN A 393 -16.08 -11.96 -5.25
N GLY A 394 -15.11 -11.26 -4.65
CA GLY A 394 -14.29 -10.27 -5.35
C GLY A 394 -13.49 -10.88 -6.50
N ALA A 395 -12.82 -12.01 -6.25
CA ALA A 395 -12.01 -12.70 -7.25
C ALA A 395 -12.85 -13.22 -8.42
N LEU A 396 -14.03 -13.79 -8.16
CA LEU A 396 -14.96 -14.23 -9.20
C LEU A 396 -15.49 -13.05 -10.03
N GLU A 397 -15.83 -11.92 -9.38
CA GLU A 397 -16.26 -10.71 -10.10
C GLU A 397 -15.13 -10.14 -10.97
N ALA A 398 -13.87 -10.22 -10.51
CA ALA A 398 -12.72 -9.83 -11.32
C ALA A 398 -12.53 -10.71 -12.55
N LEU A 399 -12.74 -12.03 -12.42
CA LEU A 399 -12.75 -12.95 -13.58
C LEU A 399 -13.86 -12.60 -14.57
N ASP A 400 -15.08 -12.29 -14.09
CA ASP A 400 -16.19 -11.88 -14.95
C ASP A 400 -15.85 -10.61 -15.74
N ILE A 401 -15.22 -9.62 -15.10
CA ILE A 401 -14.75 -8.38 -15.75
C ILE A 401 -13.69 -8.67 -16.83
N ILE A 402 -12.76 -9.58 -16.55
CA ILE A 402 -11.73 -10.01 -17.51
C ILE A 402 -12.39 -10.69 -18.72
N ASP A 403 -13.31 -11.64 -18.48
CA ASP A 403 -14.04 -12.36 -19.53
C ASP A 403 -14.85 -11.39 -20.41
N GLU A 404 -15.53 -10.40 -19.82
CA GLU A 404 -16.29 -9.37 -20.53
C GLU A 404 -15.39 -8.47 -21.40
N ALA A 405 -14.22 -8.08 -20.89
CA ALA A 405 -13.27 -7.25 -21.63
C ALA A 405 -12.65 -8.01 -22.82
N ILE A 406 -12.45 -9.33 -22.69
CA ILE A 406 -12.01 -10.21 -23.79
C ILE A 406 -13.14 -10.40 -24.81
N ALA A 407 -14.35 -10.74 -24.35
CA ALA A 407 -15.50 -10.99 -25.22
C ALA A 407 -15.91 -9.75 -26.03
N SER A 408 -15.74 -8.55 -25.46
CA SER A 408 -15.96 -7.28 -26.16
C SER A 408 -14.83 -6.85 -27.09
N GLY A 409 -13.71 -7.60 -27.12
CA GLY A 409 -12.54 -7.30 -27.95
C GLY A 409 -11.71 -6.09 -27.48
N LYS A 410 -11.99 -5.55 -26.28
CA LYS A 410 -11.27 -4.41 -25.73
C LYS A 410 -9.90 -4.80 -25.17
N MET A 411 -9.79 -6.03 -24.66
CA MET A 411 -8.55 -6.60 -24.14
C MET A 411 -8.23 -7.90 -24.87
N GLN A 412 -6.94 -8.19 -25.06
CA GLN A 412 -6.47 -9.45 -25.62
C GLN A 412 -5.46 -10.07 -24.65
N LEU A 413 -5.70 -11.32 -24.28
CA LEU A 413 -4.76 -12.13 -23.54
C LEU A 413 -4.10 -13.14 -24.49
N ASN A 414 -2.87 -13.53 -24.18
CA ASN A 414 -2.24 -14.63 -24.91
C ASN A 414 -2.90 -15.98 -24.52
N GLU A 415 -2.62 -17.03 -25.28
CA GLU A 415 -3.21 -18.36 -25.05
C GLU A 415 -2.89 -18.92 -23.66
N MET A 416 -1.67 -18.66 -23.15
CA MET A 416 -1.25 -19.10 -21.83
C MET A 416 -2.09 -18.45 -20.72
N GLU A 417 -2.23 -17.12 -20.72
CA GLU A 417 -3.07 -16.38 -19.78
C GLU A 417 -4.54 -16.84 -19.86
N SER A 418 -5.07 -17.00 -21.07
CA SER A 418 -6.46 -17.40 -21.29
C SER A 418 -6.76 -18.81 -20.75
N SER A 419 -5.78 -19.72 -20.82
CA SER A 419 -5.94 -21.09 -20.32
C SER A 419 -6.07 -21.17 -18.79
N TYR A 420 -5.59 -20.17 -18.04
CA TYR A 420 -5.71 -20.12 -16.59
C TYR A 420 -7.11 -19.69 -16.11
N LEU A 421 -7.85 -18.92 -16.89
CA LEU A 421 -9.17 -18.40 -16.48
C LEU A 421 -10.15 -19.49 -16.00
N PRO A 422 -10.41 -20.59 -16.74
CA PRO A 422 -11.30 -21.63 -16.27
C PRO A 422 -10.77 -22.38 -15.04
N ILE A 423 -9.45 -22.60 -14.96
CA ILE A 423 -8.79 -23.29 -13.84
C ILE A 423 -8.97 -22.49 -12.55
N LEU A 424 -8.64 -21.19 -12.59
CA LEU A 424 -8.76 -20.29 -11.45
C LEU A 424 -10.22 -20.17 -11.00
N ARG A 425 -11.17 -20.13 -11.95
CA ARG A 425 -12.59 -20.09 -11.64
C ARG A 425 -13.07 -21.36 -10.93
N GLU A 426 -12.66 -22.54 -11.41
CA GLU A 426 -12.98 -23.82 -10.78
C GLU A 426 -12.41 -23.90 -9.36
N ASP A 427 -11.14 -23.52 -9.20
CA ASP A 427 -10.48 -23.52 -7.91
C ASP A 427 -11.15 -22.58 -6.91
N LEU A 428 -11.45 -21.34 -7.30
CA LEU A 428 -12.18 -20.39 -6.46
C LEU A 428 -13.57 -20.92 -6.07
N ASN A 429 -14.29 -21.53 -7.01
CA ASN A 429 -15.63 -22.08 -6.74
C ASN A 429 -15.59 -23.22 -5.71
N SER A 430 -14.51 -24.00 -5.68
CA SER A 430 -14.33 -25.10 -4.72
C SER A 430 -14.05 -24.64 -3.28
N ILE A 431 -13.62 -23.38 -3.08
CA ILE A 431 -13.34 -22.84 -1.74
C ILE A 431 -14.66 -22.63 -0.98
N PRO A 432 -14.80 -23.16 0.26
CA PRO A 432 -15.99 -22.96 1.07
C PRO A 432 -16.10 -21.51 1.53
N GLU A 433 -17.32 -21.05 1.82
CA GLU A 433 -17.55 -19.68 2.27
C GLU A 433 -17.28 -19.49 3.76
N ASP A 434 -17.39 -20.54 4.57
CA ASP A 434 -17.09 -20.49 6.01
C ASP A 434 -15.58 -20.66 6.26
N GLU A 435 -15.05 -19.84 7.17
CA GLU A 435 -13.62 -19.86 7.49
C GLU A 435 -13.19 -21.18 8.13
N SER A 436 -13.99 -21.74 9.04
CA SER A 436 -13.64 -22.99 9.74
C SER A 436 -13.57 -24.16 8.77
N GLN A 437 -14.52 -24.23 7.84
CA GLN A 437 -14.50 -25.22 6.75
C GLN A 437 -13.29 -25.03 5.82
N PHE A 438 -12.90 -23.79 5.54
CA PHE A 438 -11.72 -23.53 4.71
C PHE A 438 -10.43 -23.93 5.42
N VAL A 439 -10.31 -23.66 6.72
CA VAL A 439 -9.19 -24.12 7.56
C VAL A 439 -9.13 -25.65 7.55
N GLU A 440 -10.25 -26.35 7.79
CA GLU A 440 -10.30 -27.82 7.76
C GLU A 440 -9.88 -28.39 6.40
N MET A 441 -10.27 -27.74 5.30
CA MET A 441 -9.86 -28.11 3.95
C MET A 441 -8.35 -27.92 3.71
N MET A 442 -7.79 -26.79 4.17
CA MET A 442 -6.42 -26.41 3.82
C MET A 442 -5.35 -27.06 4.71
N LEU A 443 -5.59 -27.22 6.02
CA LEU A 443 -4.57 -27.73 6.94
C LEU A 443 -3.91 -29.06 6.55
N PRO A 444 -4.63 -30.06 5.98
CA PRO A 444 -4.00 -31.30 5.52
C PRO A 444 -3.10 -31.13 4.28
N MET A 445 -3.26 -30.05 3.53
CA MET A 445 -2.54 -29.77 2.28
C MET A 445 -1.30 -28.89 2.50
N LEU A 446 -1.21 -28.19 3.62
CA LEU A 446 -0.15 -27.23 3.89
C LEU A 446 1.05 -27.90 4.59
N ASP A 447 2.25 -27.41 4.27
CA ASP A 447 3.46 -27.75 5.01
C ASP A 447 3.47 -27.04 6.37
N GLN A 448 2.96 -27.73 7.40
CA GLN A 448 2.89 -27.22 8.77
C GLN A 448 4.26 -27.03 9.44
N SER A 449 5.37 -27.39 8.78
CA SER A 449 6.71 -27.02 9.25
C SER A 449 7.05 -25.56 8.95
N LYS A 450 6.34 -24.92 8.02
CA LYS A 450 6.62 -23.54 7.56
C LYS A 450 5.93 -22.47 8.39
N PHE A 451 4.82 -22.78 9.06
CA PHE A 451 4.03 -21.83 9.84
C PHE A 451 3.46 -22.45 11.12
N ILE A 452 3.15 -21.61 12.11
CA ILE A 452 2.70 -22.05 13.44
C ILE A 452 1.27 -21.58 13.66
N LEU A 453 0.32 -22.51 13.81
CA LEU A 453 -1.12 -22.19 13.92
C LEU A 453 -1.46 -21.24 15.09
N SER A 454 -0.84 -21.46 16.25
CA SER A 454 -1.07 -20.63 17.44
C SER A 454 -0.63 -19.18 17.25
N GLU A 455 0.29 -18.89 16.33
CA GLU A 455 0.71 -17.53 16.00
C GLU A 455 -0.38 -16.77 15.22
N TYR A 456 -1.34 -17.49 14.63
CA TYR A 456 -2.53 -16.92 13.98
C TYR A 456 -3.79 -17.03 14.85
N GLY A 457 -3.70 -17.67 16.02
CA GLY A 457 -4.87 -17.95 16.87
C GLY A 457 -5.76 -19.06 16.33
N LEU A 458 -5.16 -20.00 15.59
CA LEU A 458 -5.77 -21.24 15.10
C LEU A 458 -5.38 -22.44 15.96
#